data_AF-A0A935SNU9-F1
#
_entry.id   AF-A0A935SNU9-F1
#
_cell.length_a   1.000
_cell.length_b   1.000
_cell.length_c   1.000
_cell.angle_alpha   90.00
_cell.angle_beta   90.00
_cell.angle_gamma   90.00
#
_symmetry.space_group_name_H-M   'P 1'
#
loop_
_entity.id
_entity.type
_entity.pdbx_description
1 polymer ?
#
loop_
_entity_poly.entity_id
_entity_poly.type
_entity_poly.pdbx_seq_one_letter_code
_entity_poly.pdbx_strand_id
1 'polypeptide(L)'
;MGVKEQMISILKSGETQRISFSFTGSTGATVSVDARSFARVADALRSGSIAVVEGRFPNDIAMYSARNDTANGFAANTFYLGNNPRYSRLFNALICHEAVHASFDLTRSAMPWVDNEAAGYIAQAYYARNSGLPRMAYEFGSHAIHAYSIVENMRARNTSDVAFFLGVLRDSLAADPMYHSYIGGQFSGDG
;
A
#
# COMPACT_ATOMS: atom_id res chain seq x y z
N MET A 1 -16.32 17.77 -3.61
CA MET A 1 -15.70 16.75 -2.76
C MET A 1 -14.21 16.97 -2.83
N GLY A 2 -13.54 17.21 -1.71
CA GLY A 2 -12.08 17.34 -1.69
C GLY A 2 -11.40 15.98 -1.80
N VAL A 3 -10.07 15.99 -1.95
CA VAL A 3 -9.27 14.76 -2.02
C VAL A 3 -9.48 13.85 -0.81
N LYS A 4 -9.59 14.45 0.38
CA LYS A 4 -9.66 13.72 1.63
C LYS A 4 -10.96 12.92 1.70
N GLU A 5 -12.07 13.54 1.33
CA GLU A 5 -13.36 12.86 1.28
C GLU A 5 -13.37 11.76 0.20
N GLN A 6 -12.69 11.99 -0.93
CA GLN A 6 -12.51 10.95 -1.94
C GLN A 6 -11.71 9.76 -1.40
N MET A 7 -10.59 10.00 -0.71
CA MET A 7 -9.79 8.94 -0.08
C MET A 7 -10.61 8.15 0.92
N ILE A 8 -11.37 8.82 1.78
CA ILE A 8 -12.29 8.16 2.72
C ILE A 8 -13.32 7.30 1.96
N SER A 9 -13.87 7.79 0.86
CA SER A 9 -14.82 7.04 0.02
C SER A 9 -14.17 5.79 -0.59
N ILE A 10 -12.94 5.91 -1.10
CA ILE A 10 -12.17 4.78 -1.64
C ILE A 10 -11.97 3.72 -0.55
N LEU A 11 -11.47 4.10 0.63
CA LEU A 11 -11.18 3.18 1.72
C LEU A 11 -12.41 2.46 2.28
N LYS A 12 -13.60 3.05 2.09
CA LYS A 12 -14.89 2.48 2.49
C LYS A 12 -15.64 1.79 1.33
N SER A 13 -15.07 1.78 0.12
CA SER A 13 -15.68 1.17 -1.07
C SER A 13 -15.81 -0.35 -0.93
N GLY A 14 -16.78 -0.95 -1.63
CA GLY A 14 -16.96 -2.41 -1.64
C GLY A 14 -15.73 -3.15 -2.16
N GLU A 15 -14.97 -2.54 -3.08
CA GLU A 15 -13.73 -3.06 -3.64
C GLU A 15 -12.64 -3.18 -2.56
N THR A 16 -12.47 -2.14 -1.75
CA THR A 16 -11.51 -2.11 -0.64
C THR A 16 -11.94 -3.01 0.52
N GLN A 17 -13.23 -3.04 0.85
CA GLN A 17 -13.75 -3.87 1.94
C GLN A 17 -13.63 -5.38 1.66
N ARG A 18 -13.47 -5.78 0.39
CA ARG A 18 -13.18 -7.18 -0.01
C ARG A 18 -11.70 -7.53 0.02
N ILE A 19 -10.81 -6.61 0.39
CA ILE A 19 -9.38 -6.90 0.55
C ILE A 19 -9.19 -7.63 1.88
N SER A 20 -8.67 -8.86 1.81
CA SER A 20 -8.34 -9.67 2.96
C SER A 20 -7.29 -10.68 2.56
N PHE A 21 -6.10 -10.59 3.16
CA PHE A 21 -5.01 -11.52 2.93
C PHE A 21 -4.06 -11.58 4.12
N SER A 22 -3.27 -12.65 4.14
CA SER A 22 -2.15 -12.81 5.06
C SER A 22 -1.03 -13.57 4.37
N PHE A 23 0.22 -13.30 4.76
CA PHE A 23 1.38 -14.07 4.33
C PHE A 23 2.42 -14.16 5.44
N THR A 24 3.36 -15.10 5.29
CA THR A 24 4.51 -15.21 6.20
C THR A 24 5.59 -14.23 5.79
N GLY A 25 5.89 -13.28 6.67
CA GLY A 25 6.97 -12.30 6.59
C GLY A 25 8.35 -12.95 6.46
N SER A 26 9.34 -12.17 6.04
CA SER A 26 10.74 -12.62 5.91
C SER A 26 11.37 -13.05 7.24
N THR A 27 10.81 -12.60 8.37
CA THR A 27 11.19 -13.00 9.74
C THR A 27 10.38 -14.17 10.28
N GLY A 28 9.46 -14.74 9.48
CA GLY A 28 8.54 -15.79 9.91
C GLY A 28 7.25 -15.30 10.59
N ALA A 29 7.15 -14.01 10.92
CA ALA A 29 5.93 -13.42 11.48
C ALA A 29 4.80 -13.33 10.43
N THR A 30 3.54 -13.49 10.84
CA THR A 30 2.41 -13.33 9.92
C THR A 30 2.09 -11.85 9.70
N VAL A 31 2.10 -11.42 8.44
CA VAL A 31 1.62 -10.10 8.02
C VAL A 31 0.19 -10.25 7.52
N SER A 32 -0.73 -9.43 8.01
CA SER A 32 -2.16 -9.50 7.65
C SER A 32 -2.72 -8.11 7.35
N VAL A 33 -3.54 -8.04 6.30
CA VAL A 33 -4.29 -6.84 5.90
C VAL A 33 -5.72 -7.25 5.61
N ASP A 34 -6.67 -6.55 6.22
CA ASP A 34 -8.10 -6.80 6.04
C ASP A 34 -8.88 -5.48 5.97
N ALA A 35 -10.21 -5.56 5.84
CA ALA A 35 -11.10 -4.41 5.79
C ALA A 35 -10.93 -3.42 6.97
N ARG A 36 -10.55 -3.91 8.16
CA ARG A 36 -10.33 -3.07 9.35
C ARG A 36 -9.08 -2.22 9.20
N SER A 37 -8.07 -2.71 8.48
CA SER A 37 -6.86 -1.92 8.18
C SER A 37 -7.21 -0.61 7.47
N PHE A 38 -8.09 -0.68 6.46
CA PHE A 38 -8.53 0.49 5.69
C PHE A 38 -9.54 1.36 6.44
N ALA A 39 -10.46 0.74 7.20
CA ALA A 39 -11.41 1.49 8.03
C ALA A 39 -10.69 2.37 9.05
N ARG A 40 -9.62 1.85 9.68
CA ARG A 40 -8.77 2.60 10.62
C ARG A 40 -8.19 3.86 9.99
N VAL A 41 -7.65 3.77 8.78
CA VAL A 41 -7.09 4.92 8.06
C VAL A 41 -8.18 5.91 7.65
N ALA A 42 -9.34 5.42 7.20
CA ALA A 42 -10.47 6.27 6.88
C ALA A 42 -10.97 7.09 8.09
N ASP A 43 -10.94 6.51 9.28
CA ASP A 43 -11.30 7.20 10.52
C ASP A 43 -10.23 8.18 11.00
N ALA A 44 -8.94 7.85 10.81
CA ALA A 44 -7.83 8.76 11.06
C ALA A 44 -7.85 9.99 10.11
N LEU A 45 -8.19 9.80 8.84
CA LEU A 45 -8.42 10.89 7.88
C LEU A 45 -9.62 11.76 8.28
N ARG A 46 -10.71 11.13 8.77
CA ARG A 46 -11.94 11.85 9.17
C ARG A 46 -11.72 12.69 10.44
N SER A 47 -10.99 12.16 11.41
CA SER A 47 -10.66 12.85 12.67
C SER A 47 -9.56 13.90 12.53
N GLY A 48 -8.80 13.86 11.43
CA GLY A 48 -7.68 14.77 11.19
C GLY A 48 -6.36 14.32 11.82
N SER A 49 -6.29 13.11 12.38
CA SER A 49 -5.04 12.49 12.85
C SER A 49 -4.07 12.19 11.70
N ILE A 50 -4.60 12.00 10.48
CA ILE A 50 -3.81 11.93 9.26
C ILE A 50 -4.13 13.14 8.37
N ALA A 51 -3.09 13.85 7.95
CA ALA A 51 -3.18 14.96 7.02
C ALA A 51 -3.08 14.50 5.55
N VAL A 52 -3.51 15.37 4.64
CA VAL A 52 -3.39 15.15 3.19
C VAL A 52 -2.86 16.43 2.53
N VAL A 53 -1.84 16.29 1.71
CA VAL A 53 -1.21 17.37 0.93
C VAL A 53 -1.26 16.99 -0.55
N GLU A 54 -1.87 17.84 -1.36
CA GLU A 54 -1.99 17.67 -2.82
C GLU A 54 -0.86 18.40 -3.57
N GLY A 55 -0.61 17.98 -4.82
CA GLY A 55 0.35 18.65 -5.71
C GLY A 55 1.81 18.55 -5.26
N ARG A 56 2.12 17.60 -4.36
CA ARG A 56 3.48 17.41 -3.85
C ARG A 56 4.43 16.88 -4.92
N PHE A 57 3.91 16.02 -5.78
CA PHE A 57 4.67 15.37 -6.85
C PHE A 57 4.12 15.77 -8.23
N PRO A 58 4.98 15.98 -9.24
CA PRO A 58 4.52 16.28 -10.59
C PRO A 58 3.91 15.06 -11.31
N ASN A 59 4.17 13.85 -10.81
CA ASN A 59 3.75 12.58 -11.40
C ASN A 59 2.57 11.96 -10.62
N ASP A 60 1.99 10.89 -11.16
CA ASP A 60 0.90 10.11 -10.55
C ASP A 60 1.43 9.20 -9.43
N ILE A 61 1.86 9.82 -8.34
CA ILE A 61 2.44 9.17 -7.16
C ILE A 61 1.62 9.55 -5.92
N ALA A 62 1.51 8.63 -4.98
CA ALA A 62 1.09 8.89 -3.61
C ALA A 62 2.15 8.32 -2.68
N MET A 63 2.29 8.92 -1.50
CA MET A 63 3.22 8.46 -0.48
C MET A 63 2.65 8.78 0.89
N TYR A 64 2.59 7.80 1.78
CA TYR A 64 2.35 8.02 3.20
C TYR A 64 3.67 8.23 3.93
N SER A 65 3.77 9.34 4.66
CA SER A 65 4.89 9.62 5.55
C SER A 65 4.47 9.32 6.99
N ALA A 66 4.97 8.22 7.53
CA ALA A 66 4.76 7.85 8.94
C ALA A 66 5.52 8.81 9.87
N ARG A 67 6.75 9.18 9.49
CA ARG A 67 7.66 9.98 10.33
C ARG A 67 8.01 11.30 9.68
N ASN A 68 8.31 12.27 10.52
CA ASN A 68 8.80 13.56 10.07
C ASN A 68 10.17 13.39 9.39
N ASP A 69 10.28 13.87 8.15
CA ASP A 69 11.49 13.97 7.37
C ASP A 69 11.69 15.43 6.99
N THR A 70 12.36 16.16 7.89
CA THR A 70 12.61 17.59 7.72
C THR A 70 13.57 17.89 6.57
N ALA A 71 14.44 16.94 6.20
CA ALA A 71 15.38 17.13 5.11
C ALA A 71 14.66 17.23 3.76
N ASN A 72 13.61 16.42 3.60
CA ASN A 72 12.77 16.44 2.41
C ASN A 72 11.47 17.22 2.59
N GLY A 73 11.18 17.76 3.78
CA GLY A 73 9.98 18.56 4.06
C GLY A 73 8.69 17.74 4.10
N PHE A 74 8.78 16.48 4.57
CA PHE A 74 7.61 15.64 4.83
C PHE A 74 7.29 15.62 6.32
N ALA A 75 6.06 15.95 6.67
CA ALA A 75 5.52 15.85 8.01
C ALA A 75 5.05 14.41 8.27
N ALA A 76 5.16 13.97 9.53
CA ALA A 76 4.58 12.72 10.00
C ALA A 76 3.07 12.66 9.76
N ASN A 77 2.52 11.45 9.77
CA ASN A 77 1.09 11.17 9.63
C ASN A 77 0.44 11.88 8.44
N THR A 78 1.13 11.94 7.30
CA THR A 78 0.68 12.74 6.14
C THR A 78 0.71 11.93 4.86
N PHE A 79 -0.41 11.94 4.12
CA PHE A 79 -0.44 11.52 2.72
C PHE A 79 -0.01 12.68 1.83
N TYR A 80 1.00 12.43 1.00
CA TYR A 80 1.44 13.32 -0.05
C TYR A 80 1.02 12.77 -1.40
N LEU A 81 0.32 13.59 -2.19
CA LEU A 81 -0.27 13.19 -3.46
C LEU A 81 0.27 14.06 -4.59
N GLY A 82 0.54 13.43 -5.73
CA GLY A 82 0.81 14.12 -7.00
C GLY A 82 -0.45 14.38 -7.83
N ASN A 83 -0.26 14.51 -9.14
CA ASN A 83 -1.30 14.91 -10.12
C ASN A 83 -2.39 13.87 -10.42
N ASN A 84 -2.38 12.76 -9.67
CA ASN A 84 -3.20 11.58 -9.88
C ASN A 84 -4.64 11.88 -10.36
N PRO A 85 -5.08 11.30 -11.50
CA PRO A 85 -6.42 11.46 -11.99
C PRO A 85 -7.46 11.00 -10.95
N ARG A 86 -8.27 11.95 -10.51
CA ARG A 86 -9.36 11.74 -9.55
C ARG A 86 -10.27 10.61 -10.02
N TYR A 87 -10.67 9.74 -9.09
CA TYR A 87 -11.52 8.57 -9.30
C TYR A 87 -11.00 7.52 -10.29
N SER A 88 -9.75 7.63 -10.77
CA SER A 88 -9.17 6.55 -11.57
C SER A 88 -8.93 5.32 -10.69
N ARG A 89 -9.12 4.12 -11.27
CA ARG A 89 -8.90 2.87 -10.53
C ARG A 89 -7.44 2.69 -10.14
N LEU A 90 -6.51 3.21 -10.94
CA LEU A 90 -5.08 3.24 -10.61
C LEU A 90 -4.80 4.09 -9.38
N PHE A 91 -5.33 5.31 -9.33
CA PHE A 91 -5.22 6.15 -8.14
C PHE A 91 -5.86 5.50 -6.92
N ASN A 92 -7.06 4.94 -7.05
CA ASN A 92 -7.72 4.28 -5.92
C ASN A 92 -6.94 3.05 -5.42
N ALA A 93 -6.30 2.29 -6.32
CA ALA A 93 -5.41 1.19 -5.97
C ALA A 93 -4.18 1.69 -5.21
N LEU A 94 -3.59 2.80 -5.66
CA LEU A 94 -2.44 3.43 -5.01
C LEU A 94 -2.80 3.98 -3.62
N ILE A 95 -4.00 4.53 -3.44
CA ILE A 95 -4.51 4.90 -2.10
C ILE A 95 -4.62 3.67 -1.19
N CYS A 96 -4.99 2.50 -1.73
CA CYS A 96 -5.00 1.27 -0.93
C CYS A 96 -3.58 0.79 -0.57
N HIS A 97 -2.58 0.98 -1.44
CA HIS A 97 -1.16 0.74 -1.12
C HIS A 97 -0.74 1.57 0.09
N GLU A 98 -0.85 2.88 -0.03
CA GLU A 98 -0.38 3.82 1.00
C GLU A 98 -1.17 3.69 2.31
N ALA A 99 -2.44 3.27 2.24
CA ALA A 99 -3.23 2.99 3.43
C ALA A 99 -2.73 1.76 4.21
N VAL A 100 -2.02 0.81 3.60
CA VAL A 100 -1.39 -0.28 4.36
C VAL A 100 -0.32 0.27 5.29
N HIS A 101 0.56 1.13 4.76
CA HIS A 101 1.61 1.80 5.52
C HIS A 101 1.04 2.60 6.70
N ALA A 102 0.05 3.44 6.42
CA ALA A 102 -0.65 4.20 7.44
C ALA A 102 -1.33 3.31 8.49
N SER A 103 -1.88 2.17 8.08
CA SER A 103 -2.55 1.26 9.01
C SER A 103 -1.57 0.56 9.96
N PHE A 104 -0.39 0.17 9.46
CA PHE A 104 0.69 -0.38 10.27
C PHE A 104 1.30 0.67 11.19
N ASP A 105 1.38 1.91 10.74
CA ASP A 105 1.80 3.04 11.56
C ASP A 105 0.86 3.28 12.75
N LEU A 106 -0.43 3.46 12.47
CA LEU A 106 -1.49 3.64 13.49
C LEU A 106 -1.60 2.47 14.48
N THR A 107 -1.11 1.29 14.12
CA THR A 107 -1.07 0.12 15.03
C THR A 107 0.27 -0.10 15.70
N ARG A 108 1.25 0.79 15.45
CA ARG A 108 2.61 0.70 15.97
C ARG A 108 3.24 -0.66 15.63
N SER A 109 2.91 -1.17 14.45
CA SER A 109 3.45 -2.43 13.96
C SER A 109 4.95 -2.28 13.69
N ALA A 110 5.70 -3.34 13.96
CA ALA A 110 7.12 -3.42 13.65
C ALA A 110 7.37 -4.62 12.73
N MET A 111 7.96 -4.38 11.57
CA MET A 111 8.25 -5.41 10.56
C MET A 111 9.37 -4.96 9.61
N PRO A 112 10.02 -5.86 8.89
CA PRO A 112 10.95 -5.48 7.81
C PRO A 112 10.27 -4.59 6.78
N TRP A 113 10.98 -3.58 6.27
CA TRP A 113 10.43 -2.68 5.25
C TRP A 113 9.98 -3.42 3.99
N VAL A 114 10.73 -4.45 3.59
CA VAL A 114 10.38 -5.29 2.43
C VAL A 114 9.01 -5.98 2.60
N ASP A 115 8.66 -6.39 3.82
CA ASP A 115 7.36 -7.01 4.11
C ASP A 115 6.24 -5.96 4.15
N ASN A 116 6.55 -4.76 4.61
CA ASN A 116 5.63 -3.64 4.60
C ASN A 116 5.26 -3.23 3.15
N GLU A 117 6.26 -3.00 2.30
CA GLU A 117 6.04 -2.69 0.87
C GLU A 117 5.35 -3.84 0.12
N ALA A 118 5.72 -5.09 0.40
CA ALA A 118 5.03 -6.24 -0.19
C ALA A 118 3.54 -6.26 0.17
N ALA A 119 3.18 -5.94 1.42
CA ALA A 119 1.79 -5.83 1.85
C ALA A 119 1.06 -4.68 1.12
N GLY A 120 1.70 -3.52 0.95
CA GLY A 120 1.18 -2.40 0.16
C GLY A 120 0.84 -2.83 -1.28
N TYR A 121 1.80 -3.46 -1.97
CA TYR A 121 1.60 -3.89 -3.35
C TYR A 121 0.54 -4.98 -3.50
N ILE A 122 0.45 -5.92 -2.55
CA ILE A 122 -0.60 -6.94 -2.54
C ILE A 122 -1.98 -6.28 -2.35
N ALA A 123 -2.10 -5.29 -1.47
CA ALA A 123 -3.35 -4.52 -1.32
C ALA A 123 -3.72 -3.75 -2.58
N GLN A 124 -2.75 -3.11 -3.24
CA GLN A 124 -2.92 -2.44 -4.52
C GLN A 124 -3.46 -3.41 -5.58
N ALA A 125 -2.86 -4.58 -5.72
CA ALA A 125 -3.28 -5.61 -6.66
C ALA A 125 -4.67 -6.18 -6.34
N TYR A 126 -4.99 -6.39 -5.06
CA TYR A 126 -6.32 -6.81 -4.63
C TYR A 126 -7.39 -5.78 -5.02
N TYR A 127 -7.14 -4.49 -4.79
CA TYR A 127 -8.07 -3.43 -5.20
C TYR A 127 -8.27 -3.41 -6.71
N ALA A 128 -7.17 -3.43 -7.47
CA ALA A 128 -7.21 -3.45 -8.92
C ALA A 128 -8.07 -4.61 -9.44
N ARG A 129 -7.86 -5.81 -8.90
CA ARG A 129 -8.64 -6.98 -9.27
C ARG A 129 -10.11 -6.84 -8.88
N ASN A 130 -10.39 -6.36 -7.67
CA ASN A 130 -11.76 -6.20 -7.17
C ASN A 130 -12.55 -5.14 -7.94
N SER A 131 -11.88 -4.16 -8.54
CA SER A 131 -12.45 -3.08 -9.36
C SER A 131 -12.44 -3.39 -10.86
N GLY A 132 -12.01 -4.59 -11.26
CA GLY A 132 -11.94 -5.02 -12.66
C GLY A 132 -10.88 -4.28 -13.50
N LEU A 133 -9.86 -3.70 -12.86
CA LEU A 133 -8.71 -3.12 -13.54
C LEU A 133 -7.76 -4.25 -13.95
N PRO A 134 -7.54 -4.53 -15.25
CA PRO A 134 -6.74 -5.69 -15.67
C PRO A 134 -5.26 -5.52 -15.29
N ARG A 135 -4.55 -6.64 -15.12
CA ARG A 135 -3.10 -6.67 -14.87
C ARG A 135 -2.29 -5.85 -15.89
N MET A 136 -2.71 -5.85 -17.16
CA MET A 136 -2.06 -5.11 -18.25
C MET A 136 -2.20 -3.58 -18.15
N ALA A 137 -2.98 -3.07 -17.18
CA ALA A 137 -3.02 -1.65 -16.87
C ALA A 137 -1.77 -1.17 -16.11
N TYR A 138 -0.97 -2.09 -15.56
CA TYR A 138 0.30 -1.77 -14.92
C TYR A 138 1.46 -1.87 -15.91
N GLU A 139 2.47 -1.02 -15.72
CA GLU A 139 3.69 -1.06 -16.51
C GLU A 139 4.39 -2.41 -16.37
N PHE A 140 4.90 -2.94 -17.48
CA PHE A 140 5.63 -4.20 -17.52
C PHE A 140 6.86 -4.12 -16.61
N GLY A 141 7.05 -5.12 -15.74
CA GLY A 141 8.13 -5.13 -14.76
C GLY A 141 7.86 -4.36 -13.47
N SER A 142 6.70 -3.70 -13.33
CA SER A 142 6.33 -3.08 -12.05
C SER A 142 6.05 -4.11 -10.95
N HIS A 143 6.34 -3.75 -9.70
CA HIS A 143 6.04 -4.56 -8.50
C HIS A 143 4.56 -4.99 -8.43
N ALA A 144 3.66 -4.12 -8.93
CA ALA A 144 2.23 -4.39 -8.99
C ALA A 144 1.88 -5.62 -9.84
N ILE A 145 2.68 -5.95 -10.86
CA ILE A 145 2.50 -7.16 -11.69
C ILE A 145 2.81 -8.43 -10.90
N HIS A 146 3.88 -8.43 -10.09
CA HIS A 146 4.21 -9.56 -9.22
C HIS A 146 3.13 -9.75 -8.16
N ALA A 147 2.68 -8.66 -7.53
CA ALA A 147 1.58 -8.69 -6.57
C ALA A 147 0.27 -9.19 -7.19
N TYR A 148 -0.01 -8.87 -8.46
CA TYR A 148 -1.16 -9.42 -9.17
C TYR A 148 -1.13 -10.96 -9.24
N SER A 149 0.03 -11.55 -9.57
CA SER A 149 0.20 -13.01 -9.56
C SER A 149 0.00 -13.60 -8.16
N ILE A 150 0.46 -12.91 -7.10
CA ILE A 150 0.24 -13.34 -5.71
C ILE A 150 -1.27 -13.41 -5.41
N VAL A 151 -2.01 -12.35 -5.73
CA VAL A 151 -3.47 -12.28 -5.47
C VAL A 151 -4.24 -13.36 -6.21
N GLU A 152 -3.90 -13.64 -7.48
CA GLU A 152 -4.53 -14.72 -8.24
C GLU A 152 -4.30 -16.09 -7.60
N ASN A 153 -3.07 -16.36 -7.16
CA ASN A 153 -2.73 -17.62 -6.50
C ASN A 153 -3.32 -17.75 -5.09
N MET A 154 -3.40 -16.66 -4.31
CA MET A 154 -4.10 -16.64 -3.02
C MET A 154 -5.57 -17.04 -3.19
N ARG A 155 -6.25 -16.54 -4.24
CA ARG A 155 -7.64 -16.88 -4.53
C ARG A 155 -7.81 -18.30 -5.06
N ALA A 156 -6.85 -18.80 -5.83
CA ALA A 156 -6.80 -20.19 -6.27
C ALA A 156 -6.39 -21.16 -5.14
N ARG A 157 -6.02 -20.65 -3.95
CA ARG A 157 -5.49 -21.41 -2.82
C ARG A 157 -4.21 -22.19 -3.16
N ASN A 158 -3.41 -21.65 -4.07
CA ASN A 158 -2.13 -22.23 -4.48
C ASN A 158 -0.99 -21.65 -3.63
N THR A 159 -0.74 -22.26 -2.48
CA THR A 159 0.19 -21.71 -1.48
C THR A 159 1.65 -21.76 -1.91
N SER A 160 2.06 -22.73 -2.73
CA SER A 160 3.44 -22.80 -3.26
C SER A 160 3.74 -21.63 -4.19
N ASP A 161 2.81 -21.30 -5.08
CA ASP A 161 3.00 -20.21 -6.04
C ASP A 161 2.91 -18.85 -5.34
N VAL A 162 2.06 -18.72 -4.31
CA VAL A 162 2.06 -17.54 -3.44
C VAL A 162 3.44 -17.32 -2.82
N ALA A 163 4.05 -18.36 -2.25
CA ALA A 163 5.38 -18.24 -1.65
C ALA A 163 6.46 -17.89 -2.68
N PHE A 164 6.42 -18.51 -3.86
CA PHE A 164 7.33 -18.20 -4.97
C PHE A 164 7.23 -16.74 -5.41
N PHE A 165 6.03 -16.27 -5.77
CA PHE A 165 5.85 -14.90 -6.25
C PHE A 165 6.09 -13.85 -5.17
N LEU A 166 5.85 -14.18 -3.90
CA LEU A 166 6.22 -13.32 -2.78
C LEU A 166 7.74 -13.17 -2.66
N GLY A 167 8.50 -14.25 -2.87
CA GLY A 167 9.96 -14.20 -2.96
C GLY A 167 10.42 -13.28 -4.09
N VAL A 168 9.87 -13.47 -5.30
CA VAL A 168 10.17 -12.62 -6.47
C VAL A 168 9.87 -11.14 -6.21
N LEU A 169 8.73 -10.83 -5.58
CA LEU A 169 8.38 -9.46 -5.22
C LEU A 169 9.39 -8.85 -4.24
N ARG A 170 9.77 -9.58 -3.20
CA ARG A 170 10.76 -9.11 -2.21
C ARG A 170 12.13 -8.87 -2.85
N ASP A 171 12.59 -9.78 -3.70
CA ASP A 171 13.86 -9.63 -4.40
C ASP A 171 13.84 -8.42 -5.34
N SER A 172 12.71 -8.21 -6.03
CA SER A 172 12.53 -7.04 -6.90
C SER A 172 12.51 -5.73 -6.12
N LEU A 173 11.82 -5.67 -4.98
CA LEU A 173 11.81 -4.51 -4.08
C LEU A 173 13.21 -4.21 -3.54
N ALA A 174 13.97 -5.23 -3.16
CA ALA A 174 15.33 -5.07 -2.66
C ALA A 174 16.31 -4.58 -3.74
N ALA A 175 16.08 -4.97 -5.00
CA ALA A 175 16.91 -4.57 -6.13
C ALA A 175 16.59 -3.16 -6.67
N ASP A 176 15.37 -2.65 -6.43
CA ASP A 176 14.92 -1.37 -6.98
C ASP A 176 15.58 -0.16 -6.29
N PRO A 177 16.33 0.70 -7.02
CA PRO A 177 16.97 1.90 -6.49
C PRO A 177 16.05 2.86 -5.74
N MET A 178 14.74 2.87 -6.05
CA MET A 178 13.76 3.68 -5.35
C MET A 178 13.70 3.36 -3.85
N TYR A 179 14.01 2.13 -3.46
CA TYR A 179 13.86 1.64 -2.09
C TYR A 179 15.18 1.42 -1.35
N HIS A 180 16.34 1.55 -2.01
CA HIS A 180 17.66 1.21 -1.45
C HIS A 180 17.97 1.92 -0.13
N SER A 181 17.44 3.12 0.09
CA SER A 181 17.69 3.88 1.31
C SER A 181 17.08 3.26 2.57
N TYR A 182 16.07 2.39 2.46
CA TYR A 182 15.36 1.86 3.62
C TYR A 182 14.95 0.38 3.55
N ILE A 183 14.88 -0.23 2.37
CA ILE A 183 14.24 -1.56 2.18
C ILE A 183 14.86 -2.68 3.00
N GLY A 184 16.17 -2.62 3.23
CA GLY A 184 16.91 -3.58 4.05
C GLY A 184 16.78 -3.35 5.57
N GLY A 185 16.09 -2.28 5.97
CA GLY A 185 15.87 -1.92 7.37
C GLY A 185 14.55 -2.43 7.94
N GLN A 186 14.18 -1.87 9.08
CA GLN A 186 12.95 -2.19 9.80
C GLN A 186 12.00 -0.99 9.81
N PHE A 187 10.76 -1.23 9.44
CA PHE A 187 9.64 -0.33 9.72
C PHE A 187 9.21 -0.46 11.18
N SER A 188 8.93 0.67 11.81
CA SER A 188 8.27 0.72 13.11
C SER A 188 7.34 1.91 13.14
N GLY A 189 6.04 1.65 13.20
CA GLY A 189 5.03 2.66 13.42
C GLY A 189 5.12 3.27 14.82
N ASP A 190 4.73 4.53 14.95
CA ASP A 190 4.63 5.23 16.24
C ASP A 190 3.24 5.85 16.50
N GLY A 191 2.40 5.94 15.47
CA GLY A 191 0.96 6.24 15.57
C GLY A 191 0.66 7.70 15.78
#